data_AF-A0A7S4VSM2-F1
#
_entry.id   AF-A0A7S4VSM2-F1
#
_cell.length_a   1.000
_cell.length_b   1.000
_cell.length_c   1.000
_cell.angle_alpha   90.00
_cell.angle_beta   90.00
_cell.angle_gamma   90.00
#
_symmetry.space_group_name_H-M   'P 1'
#
loop_
_entity.id
_entity.type
_entity.pdbx_description
1 polymer ?
#
loop_
_entity_poly.entity_id
_entity_poly.type
_entity_poly.pdbx_seq_one_letter_code
_entity_poly.pdbx_strand_id
1 'polypeptide(L)'
;KEGSSYVFVHDQIQNAAYSLIPEDERGRMHKSIGRLIMKHSPEDKMEDLLFLVVDQLNRGEVGKEECEITGLAKLNLKAGKKAMSEATFLRSASYFEAGVGVLCDGHWEEYYDLSLELHSLLAETQYCNGCFEIVGKIATIVLNNAKSLEDKLPIYINLIKSLGARNRHQK
;
A
#
# COMPACT_ATOMS: atom_id res chain seq x y z
N LYS A 1 -6.09 -38.04 -17.30
CA LYS A 1 -4.93 -37.50 -16.55
C LYS A 1 -5.47 -36.42 -15.65
N GLU A 2 -5.36 -36.68 -14.35
CA GLU A 2 -5.93 -35.91 -13.24
C GLU A 2 -5.25 -34.55 -13.09
N GLY A 3 -6.01 -33.55 -12.66
CA GLY A 3 -5.49 -32.19 -12.49
C GLY A 3 -6.39 -31.27 -11.65
N SER A 4 -7.03 -31.76 -10.58
CA SER A 4 -7.87 -30.88 -9.74
C SER A 4 -8.09 -31.31 -8.28
N SER A 5 -7.08 -31.84 -7.57
CA SER A 5 -7.20 -31.99 -6.10
C SER A 5 -6.00 -31.52 -5.28
N TYR A 6 -4.91 -31.09 -5.92
CA TYR A 6 -3.68 -30.73 -5.23
C TYR A 6 -3.74 -29.35 -4.54
N VAL A 7 -4.62 -28.45 -4.99
CA VAL A 7 -4.73 -27.07 -4.48
C VAL A 7 -5.42 -27.03 -3.10
N PHE A 8 -6.55 -27.71 -2.93
CA PHE A 8 -7.31 -27.67 -1.67
C PHE A 8 -6.58 -28.31 -0.48
N VAL A 9 -5.87 -29.43 -0.70
CA VAL A 9 -5.14 -30.12 0.36
C VAL A 9 -3.92 -29.31 0.79
N HIS A 10 -3.20 -28.71 -0.16
CA HIS A 10 -2.04 -27.90 0.14
C HIS A 10 -2.41 -26.63 0.93
N ASP A 11 -3.48 -25.94 0.55
CA ASP A 11 -3.91 -24.72 1.25
C ASP A 11 -4.41 -25.01 2.67
N GLN A 12 -5.12 -26.13 2.89
CA GLN A 12 -5.53 -26.53 4.24
C GLN A 12 -4.35 -26.94 5.12
N ILE A 13 -3.37 -27.66 4.55
CA ILE A 13 -2.14 -28.01 5.28
C ILE A 13 -1.33 -26.76 5.60
N GLN A 14 -1.19 -25.81 4.67
CA GLN A 14 -0.53 -24.53 4.92
C GLN A 14 -1.24 -23.72 6.00
N ASN A 15 -2.57 -23.64 5.96
CA ASN A 15 -3.36 -22.93 6.97
C ASN A 15 -3.26 -23.60 8.35
N ALA A 16 -3.27 -24.93 8.40
CA ALA A 16 -3.08 -25.68 9.65
C ALA A 16 -1.68 -25.47 10.21
N ALA A 17 -0.63 -25.59 9.38
CA ALA A 17 0.75 -25.33 9.77
C ALA A 17 0.96 -23.88 10.23
N TYR A 18 0.37 -22.91 9.53
CA TYR A 18 0.39 -21.50 9.90
C TYR A 18 -0.35 -21.24 11.22
N SER A 19 -1.47 -21.93 11.45
CA SER A 19 -2.23 -21.83 12.71
C SER A 19 -1.46 -22.33 13.92
N LEU A 20 -0.51 -23.25 13.73
CA LEU A 20 0.38 -23.75 14.79
C LEU A 20 1.48 -22.77 15.18
N ILE A 21 1.76 -21.75 14.36
CA ILE A 21 2.74 -20.71 14.69
C ILE A 21 2.09 -19.78 15.73
N PRO A 22 2.74 -19.56 16.89
CA PRO A 22 2.26 -18.62 17.89
C PRO A 22 2.04 -17.23 17.27
N GLU A 23 0.94 -16.56 17.65
CA GLU A 23 0.57 -15.29 17.01
C GLU A 23 1.65 -14.20 17.14
N ASP A 24 2.38 -14.20 18.25
CA ASP A 24 3.51 -13.33 18.54
C ASP A 24 4.79 -13.66 17.73
N GLU A 25 4.82 -14.78 17.00
CA GLU A 25 5.93 -15.16 16.12
C GLU A 25 5.61 -14.95 14.63
N ARG A 26 4.32 -14.88 14.26
CA ARG A 26 3.90 -14.75 12.86
C ARG A 26 4.45 -13.49 12.20
N GLY A 27 4.43 -12.37 12.91
CA GLY A 27 4.95 -11.10 12.39
C GLY A 27 6.46 -11.15 12.11
N ARG A 28 7.26 -11.76 13.00
CA ARG A 28 8.70 -11.98 12.78
C ARG A 28 8.95 -12.91 11.59
N MET A 29 8.15 -13.98 11.47
CA MET A 29 8.25 -14.90 10.34
C MET A 29 7.98 -14.18 9.00
N HIS A 30 6.86 -13.45 8.89
CA HIS A 30 6.50 -12.72 7.68
C HIS A 30 7.58 -11.70 7.27
N LYS A 31 8.11 -10.96 8.24
CA LYS A 31 9.24 -10.05 8.03
C LYS A 31 10.47 -10.78 7.49
N SER A 32 10.79 -11.94 8.07
CA SER A 32 11.93 -12.77 7.65
C SER A 32 11.76 -13.28 6.22
N ILE A 33 10.58 -13.80 5.87
CA ILE A 33 10.26 -14.29 4.52
C ILE A 33 10.42 -13.16 3.50
N GLY A 34 9.80 -12.00 3.74
CA GLY A 34 9.90 -10.85 2.83
C GLY A 34 11.35 -10.42 2.59
N ARG A 35 12.16 -10.36 3.66
CA ARG A 35 13.60 -10.04 3.56
C ARG A 35 14.40 -11.09 2.81
N LEU A 36 14.12 -12.37 3.04
CA LEU A 36 14.82 -13.46 2.37
C LEU A 36 14.52 -13.46 0.87
N ILE A 37 13.27 -13.22 0.47
CA ILE A 37 12.91 -13.07 -0.94
C ILE A 37 13.66 -11.88 -1.54
N MET A 38 13.63 -10.73 -0.88
CA MET A 38 14.30 -9.52 -1.38
C MET A 38 15.82 -9.70 -1.52
N LYS A 39 16.45 -10.42 -0.58
CA LYS A 39 17.90 -10.66 -0.58
C LYS A 39 18.37 -11.65 -1.66
N HIS A 40 17.55 -12.64 -2.00
CA HIS A 40 17.96 -13.74 -2.90
C HIS A 40 17.33 -13.65 -4.30
N SER A 41 16.49 -12.65 -4.55
CA SER A 41 15.89 -12.45 -5.87
C SER A 41 16.82 -11.66 -6.78
N PRO A 42 17.05 -12.13 -8.02
CA PRO A 42 17.67 -11.34 -9.08
C PRO A 42 16.91 -10.03 -9.32
N GLU A 43 17.64 -8.98 -9.69
CA GLU A 43 17.06 -7.64 -9.89
C GLU A 43 16.00 -7.61 -10.99
N ASP A 44 16.19 -8.37 -12.06
CA ASP A 44 15.26 -8.54 -13.18
C ASP A 44 13.95 -9.21 -12.78
N LYS A 45 13.94 -9.98 -11.68
CA LYS A 45 12.72 -10.63 -11.13
C LYS A 45 12.07 -9.86 -10.01
N MET A 46 12.70 -8.81 -9.49
CA MET A 46 12.19 -8.08 -8.34
C MET A 46 10.86 -7.38 -8.64
N GLU A 47 10.68 -6.92 -9.88
CA GLU A 47 9.42 -6.29 -10.29
C GLU A 47 8.26 -7.28 -10.21
N ASP A 48 8.44 -8.52 -10.66
CA ASP A 48 7.43 -9.58 -10.63
C ASP A 48 7.12 -10.03 -9.20
N LEU A 49 8.14 -10.06 -8.34
CA LEU A 49 8.03 -10.48 -6.95
C LEU A 49 7.60 -9.34 -6.01
N LEU A 50 7.48 -8.11 -6.50
CA LEU A 50 7.20 -6.93 -5.69
C LEU A 50 5.98 -7.11 -4.79
N PHE A 51 4.86 -7.58 -5.35
CA PHE A 51 3.65 -7.82 -4.57
C PHE A 51 3.86 -8.86 -3.49
N LEU A 52 4.52 -9.98 -3.81
CA LEU A 52 4.80 -11.03 -2.83
C LEU A 52 5.66 -10.51 -1.68
N VAL A 53 6.70 -9.74 -1.98
CA VAL A 53 7.59 -9.14 -0.97
C VAL A 53 6.81 -8.17 -0.09
N VAL A 54 6.07 -7.23 -0.69
CA VAL A 54 5.32 -6.20 0.04
C VAL A 54 4.21 -6.81 0.89
N ASP A 55 3.48 -7.80 0.37
CA ASP A 55 2.42 -8.49 1.11
C ASP A 55 2.99 -9.22 2.34
N GLN A 56 4.18 -9.82 2.23
CA GLN A 56 4.87 -10.45 3.36
C GLN A 56 5.34 -9.39 4.37
N LEU A 57 5.94 -8.30 3.91
CA LEU A 57 6.45 -7.26 4.82
C LEU A 57 5.32 -6.51 5.55
N ASN A 58 4.20 -6.25 4.87
CA ASN A 58 3.03 -5.59 5.47
C ASN A 58 2.32 -6.45 6.54
N ARG A 59 2.43 -7.77 6.44
CA ARG A 59 1.96 -8.72 7.48
C ARG A 59 3.00 -8.93 8.58
N GLY A 60 4.23 -8.48 8.35
CA GLY A 60 5.33 -8.60 9.28
C GLY A 60 5.29 -7.53 10.36
N GLU A 61 6.11 -7.73 11.39
CA GLU A 61 6.37 -6.66 12.35
C GLU A 61 7.05 -5.48 11.66
N VAL A 62 6.45 -4.29 11.82
CA VAL A 62 7.07 -3.04 11.36
C VAL A 62 8.40 -2.86 12.09
N GLY A 63 9.41 -2.42 11.35
CA GLY A 63 10.71 -2.10 11.90
C GLY A 63 10.65 -1.01 12.96
N LYS A 64 11.60 -1.03 13.89
CA LYS A 64 11.81 0.09 14.83
C LYS A 64 12.76 1.14 14.28
N GLU A 65 13.56 0.76 13.29
CA GLU A 65 14.51 1.66 12.64
C GLU A 65 13.80 2.44 11.53
N GLU A 66 14.10 3.73 11.47
CA GLU A 66 13.52 4.67 10.52
C GLU A 66 13.80 4.28 9.05
N CYS A 67 14.97 3.68 8.79
CA CYS A 67 15.33 3.16 7.47
C CYS A 67 14.44 1.98 7.05
N GLU A 68 14.02 1.13 8.01
CA GLU A 68 13.13 0.00 7.74
C GLU A 68 11.71 0.50 7.46
N ILE A 69 11.24 1.48 8.25
CA ILE A 69 9.94 2.12 8.08
C ILE A 69 9.83 2.79 6.71
N THR A 70 10.78 3.67 6.39
CA THR A 70 10.79 4.42 5.13
C THR A 70 11.04 3.52 3.93
N GLY A 71 11.83 2.46 4.09
CA GLY A 71 12.01 1.41 3.09
C GLY A 71 10.70 0.70 2.77
N LEU A 72 9.93 0.31 3.79
CA LEU A 72 8.63 -0.32 3.61
C LEU A 72 7.60 0.64 2.99
N ALA A 73 7.59 1.91 3.39
CA ALA A 73 6.73 2.93 2.79
C ALA A 73 7.02 3.11 1.29
N LYS A 74 8.30 3.14 0.89
CA LYS A 74 8.72 3.22 -0.52
C LYS A 74 8.33 1.96 -1.31
N LEU A 75 8.47 0.78 -0.72
CA LEU A 75 8.03 -0.46 -1.35
C LEU A 75 6.51 -0.49 -1.57
N ASN A 76 5.74 -0.03 -0.59
CA ASN A 76 4.29 0.15 -0.71
C ASN A 76 3.91 1.15 -1.79
N LEU A 77 4.60 2.29 -1.87
CA LEU A 77 4.42 3.26 -2.95
C LEU A 77 4.65 2.61 -4.33
N LYS A 78 5.72 1.82 -4.47
CA LYS A 78 6.03 1.12 -5.73
C LYS A 78 4.96 0.09 -6.08
N ALA A 79 4.54 -0.72 -5.11
CA ALA A 79 3.48 -1.72 -5.30
C ALA A 79 2.13 -1.06 -5.66
N GLY A 80 1.78 0.03 -5.00
CA GLY A 80 0.57 0.80 -5.30
C GLY A 80 0.57 1.35 -6.73
N LYS A 81 1.69 1.94 -7.18
CA LYS A 81 1.86 2.41 -8.57
C LYS A 81 1.77 1.27 -9.59
N LYS A 82 2.40 0.12 -9.30
CA LYS A 82 2.29 -1.08 -10.14
C LYS A 82 0.84 -1.53 -10.25
N ALA A 83 0.13 -1.64 -9.12
CA ALA A 83 -1.29 -2.02 -9.11
C ALA A 83 -2.20 -1.03 -9.84
N MET A 84 -1.89 0.28 -9.81
CA MET A 84 -2.57 1.28 -10.64
C MET A 84 -2.36 1.04 -12.14
N SER A 85 -1.14 0.71 -12.55
CA SER A 85 -0.83 0.40 -13.97
C SER A 85 -1.57 -0.85 -14.47
N GLU A 86 -1.90 -1.77 -13.56
CA GLU A 86 -2.72 -2.96 -13.79
C GLU A 86 -4.23 -2.70 -13.57
N ALA A 87 -4.65 -1.44 -13.43
CA ALA A 87 -6.03 -0.99 -13.20
C ALA A 87 -6.72 -1.63 -11.96
N THR A 88 -5.95 -2.10 -10.98
CA THR A 88 -6.47 -2.70 -9.74
C THR A 88 -6.48 -1.67 -8.62
N PHE A 89 -7.38 -0.69 -8.70
CA PHE A 89 -7.41 0.48 -7.81
C PHE A 89 -7.67 0.15 -6.33
N LEU A 90 -8.44 -0.90 -6.04
CA LEU A 90 -8.65 -1.35 -4.65
C LEU A 90 -7.34 -1.83 -4.01
N ARG A 91 -6.58 -2.68 -4.73
CA ARG A 91 -5.29 -3.17 -4.28
C ARG A 91 -4.27 -2.04 -4.15
N SER A 92 -4.29 -1.10 -5.10
CA SER A 92 -3.43 0.06 -5.06
C SER A 92 -3.69 0.93 -3.82
N ALA A 93 -4.96 1.23 -3.53
CA ALA A 93 -5.33 1.97 -2.33
C ALA A 93 -4.84 1.28 -1.06
N SER A 94 -4.97 -0.05 -0.94
CA SER A 94 -4.46 -0.79 0.22
C SER A 94 -2.94 -0.67 0.38
N TYR A 95 -2.17 -0.65 -0.70
CA TYR A 95 -0.72 -0.43 -0.60
C TYR A 95 -0.38 1.00 -0.18
N PHE A 96 -1.05 2.02 -0.74
CA PHE A 96 -0.80 3.39 -0.33
C PHE A 96 -1.22 3.63 1.13
N GLU A 97 -2.33 3.06 1.59
CA GLU A 97 -2.74 3.08 3.00
C GLU A 97 -1.71 2.42 3.90
N ALA A 98 -1.20 1.24 3.53
CA ALA A 98 -0.13 0.58 4.26
C ALA A 98 1.15 1.43 4.30
N GLY A 99 1.50 2.09 3.18
CA GLY A 99 2.65 2.99 3.09
C GLY A 99 2.52 4.22 3.99
N VAL A 100 1.34 4.84 4.04
CA VAL A 100 1.06 5.95 4.98
C VAL A 100 1.07 5.44 6.42
N GLY A 101 0.45 4.30 6.70
CA GLY A 101 0.29 3.76 8.05
C GLY A 101 1.58 3.33 8.74
N VAL A 102 2.67 3.11 8.00
CA VAL A 102 3.98 2.79 8.59
C VAL A 102 4.82 4.03 8.90
N LEU A 103 4.56 5.18 8.27
CA LEU A 103 5.35 6.40 8.48
C LEU A 103 5.16 6.93 9.91
N CYS A 104 6.25 7.45 10.50
CA CYS A 104 6.26 8.01 11.85
C CYS A 104 5.65 9.41 11.92
N ASP A 105 5.29 9.83 13.14
CA ASP A 105 4.92 11.23 13.41
C ASP A 105 6.08 12.16 13.00
N GLY A 106 5.81 13.16 12.17
CA GLY A 106 6.82 14.06 11.59
C GLY A 106 7.28 13.72 10.17
N HIS A 107 6.68 12.71 9.54
CA HIS A 107 7.05 12.29 8.18
C HIS A 107 6.85 13.39 7.11
N TRP A 108 6.01 14.40 7.35
CA TRP A 108 5.82 15.53 6.44
C TRP A 108 7.03 16.48 6.43
N GLU A 109 7.77 16.58 7.53
CA GLU A 109 8.99 17.36 7.63
C GLU A 109 10.18 16.57 7.06
N GLU A 110 10.36 15.32 7.49
CA GLU A 110 11.54 14.51 7.18
C GLU A 110 11.45 13.81 5.83
N TYR A 111 10.25 13.36 5.45
CA TYR A 111 9.97 12.57 4.24
C TYR A 111 8.90 13.23 3.38
N TYR A 112 9.00 14.55 3.20
CA TYR A 112 7.98 15.37 2.54
C TYR A 112 7.52 14.79 1.20
N ASP A 113 8.45 14.51 0.28
CA ASP A 113 8.10 14.06 -1.08
C ASP A 113 7.39 12.70 -1.07
N LEU A 114 7.89 11.76 -0.26
CA LEU A 114 7.28 10.43 -0.09
C LEU A 114 5.87 10.56 0.51
N SER A 115 5.72 11.41 1.51
CA SER A 115 4.44 11.66 2.19
C SER A 115 3.43 12.28 1.25
N LEU A 116 3.83 13.33 0.52
CA LEU A 116 3.01 14.03 -0.44
C LEU A 116 2.56 13.07 -1.55
N GLU A 117 3.47 12.26 -2.08
CA GLU A 117 3.17 11.34 -3.17
C GLU A 117 2.22 10.22 -2.74
N LEU A 118 2.48 9.59 -1.57
CA LEU A 118 1.61 8.56 -1.03
C LEU A 118 0.18 9.07 -0.81
N HIS A 119 0.02 10.24 -0.17
CA HIS A 119 -1.30 10.81 0.10
C HIS A 119 -2.00 11.25 -1.20
N SER A 120 -1.26 11.82 -2.16
CA SER A 120 -1.82 12.26 -3.44
C SER A 120 -2.37 11.09 -4.25
N LEU A 121 -1.58 10.01 -4.37
CA LEU A 121 -1.99 8.80 -5.09
C LEU A 121 -3.08 8.03 -4.34
N LEU A 122 -3.07 8.04 -3.01
CA LEU A 122 -4.17 7.48 -2.23
C LEU A 122 -5.46 8.24 -2.49
N ALA A 123 -5.45 9.57 -2.54
CA ALA A 123 -6.64 10.35 -2.88
C ALA A 123 -7.15 10.05 -4.29
N GLU A 124 -6.25 9.89 -5.27
CA GLU A 124 -6.62 9.54 -6.64
C GLU A 124 -7.26 8.15 -6.73
N THR A 125 -6.65 7.15 -6.10
CA THR A 125 -7.19 5.79 -6.09
C THR A 125 -8.51 5.67 -5.34
N GLN A 126 -8.66 6.40 -4.22
CA GLN A 126 -9.93 6.45 -3.49
C GLN A 126 -11.03 7.14 -4.30
N TYR A 127 -10.70 8.15 -5.11
CA TYR A 127 -11.65 8.71 -6.08
C TYR A 127 -12.08 7.65 -7.11
N CYS A 128 -11.14 6.90 -7.70
CA CYS A 128 -11.44 5.84 -8.66
C CYS A 128 -12.30 4.72 -8.06
N ASN A 129 -12.13 4.43 -6.77
CA ASN A 129 -12.95 3.47 -6.03
C ASN A 129 -14.33 4.05 -5.59
N GLY A 130 -14.62 5.32 -5.85
CA GLY A 130 -15.87 5.98 -5.47
C GLY A 130 -15.94 6.41 -4.00
N CYS A 131 -14.85 6.31 -3.24
CA CYS A 131 -14.77 6.63 -1.83
C CYS A 131 -14.54 8.14 -1.57
N PHE A 132 -15.46 8.98 -2.05
CA PHE A 132 -15.30 10.44 -2.06
C PHE A 132 -15.14 11.08 -0.67
N GLU A 133 -15.70 10.47 0.37
CA GLU A 133 -15.54 10.96 1.74
C GLU A 133 -14.10 10.79 2.23
N ILE A 134 -13.44 9.69 1.84
CA ILE A 134 -12.03 9.43 2.16
C ILE A 134 -11.15 10.43 1.41
N VAL A 135 -11.46 10.72 0.14
CA VAL A 135 -10.76 11.77 -0.64
C VAL A 135 -10.79 13.12 0.10
N GLY A 136 -11.95 13.51 0.65
CA GLY A 136 -12.07 14.75 1.43
C GLY A 136 -11.19 14.77 2.69
N LYS A 137 -11.10 13.65 3.41
CA LYS A 137 -10.24 13.53 4.59
C LYS A 137 -8.76 13.64 4.22
N ILE A 138 -8.32 12.89 3.21
CA ILE A 138 -6.94 12.95 2.71
C ILE A 138 -6.62 14.35 2.21
N ALA A 139 -7.57 15.01 1.55
CA ALA A 139 -7.35 16.35 1.03
C ALA A 139 -7.03 17.36 2.11
N THR A 140 -7.73 17.32 3.24
CA THR A 140 -7.42 18.15 4.40
C THR A 140 -5.98 17.93 4.87
N ILE A 141 -5.52 16.68 4.94
CA ILE A 141 -4.14 16.36 5.34
C ILE A 141 -3.13 16.96 4.36
N VAL A 142 -3.31 16.73 3.06
CA VAL A 142 -2.39 17.24 2.02
C VAL A 142 -2.38 18.77 2.02
N LEU A 143 -3.55 19.43 2.04
CA LEU A 143 -3.64 20.88 1.96
C LEU A 143 -3.01 21.60 3.16
N ASN A 144 -3.04 20.97 4.34
CA ASN A 144 -2.42 21.50 5.56
C ASN A 144 -0.89 21.40 5.55
N ASN A 145 -0.33 20.38 4.89
CA ASN A 145 1.12 20.11 4.90
C ASN A 145 1.83 20.55 3.61
N ALA A 146 1.11 20.72 2.51
CA ALA A 146 1.67 21.08 1.21
C ALA A 146 2.33 22.47 1.24
N LYS A 147 3.57 22.52 0.77
CA LYS A 147 4.47 23.69 0.81
C LYS A 147 4.27 24.65 -0.38
N SER A 148 3.69 24.18 -1.48
CA SER A 148 3.49 24.97 -2.70
C SER A 148 2.08 24.82 -3.29
N LEU A 149 1.76 25.62 -4.31
CA LEU A 149 0.49 25.48 -5.04
C LEU A 149 0.52 24.25 -5.94
N GLU A 150 1.68 23.96 -6.51
CA GLU A 150 1.95 22.80 -7.35
C GLU A 150 1.64 21.50 -6.60
N ASP A 151 2.06 21.41 -5.33
CA ASP A 151 1.78 20.27 -4.46
C ASP A 151 0.27 20.09 -4.18
N LYS A 152 -0.48 21.20 -4.18
CA LYS A 152 -1.93 21.19 -3.92
C LYS A 152 -2.76 20.90 -5.17
N LEU A 153 -2.19 21.03 -6.37
CA LEU A 153 -2.94 20.90 -7.61
C LEU A 153 -3.57 19.50 -7.79
N PRO A 154 -2.83 18.38 -7.58
CA PRO A 154 -3.43 17.04 -7.72
C PRO A 154 -4.64 16.83 -6.81
N ILE A 155 -4.56 17.34 -5.57
CA ILE A 155 -5.62 17.13 -4.59
C ILE A 155 -6.85 17.99 -4.90
N TYR A 156 -6.68 19.22 -5.39
CA TYR A 156 -7.80 20.03 -5.87
C TYR A 156 -8.52 19.38 -7.05
N ILE A 157 -7.78 18.81 -8.00
CA ILE A 157 -8.35 18.08 -9.13
C ILE A 157 -9.21 16.91 -8.64
N ASN A 158 -8.72 16.12 -7.69
CA ASN A 158 -9.46 14.99 -7.14
C ASN A 158 -10.73 15.45 -6.39
N LEU A 159 -10.68 16.54 -5.62
CA LEU A 159 -11.87 17.11 -4.98
C LEU A 159 -12.93 17.57 -5.99
N ILE A 160 -12.53 18.29 -7.04
CA ILE A 160 -13.44 18.76 -8.08
C ILE A 160 -14.11 17.55 -8.78
N LYS A 161 -13.32 16.53 -9.12
CA LYS A 161 -13.83 15.28 -9.71
C LYS A 161 -14.82 14.58 -8.77
N SER A 162 -14.49 14.45 -7.48
CA SER A 162 -15.38 13.85 -6.48
C SER A 162 -16.71 14.60 -6.35
N LEU A 163 -16.69 15.94 -6.29
CA LEU A 163 -17.92 16.76 -6.23
C LEU A 163 -18.78 16.58 -7.48
N GLY A 164 -18.15 16.58 -8.66
CA GLY A 164 -18.84 16.35 -9.93
C GLY A 164 -19.45 14.95 -10.06
N ALA A 165 -18.86 13.93 -9.43
CA ALA A 165 -19.41 12.58 -9.36
C ALA A 165 -20.62 12.52 -8.41
N ARG A 166 -20.51 13.10 -7.20
CA ARG A 166 -21.61 13.12 -6.21
C ARG A 166 -22.87 13.81 -6.75
N ASN A 167 -22.71 14.93 -7.45
CA ASN A 167 -23.85 15.66 -8.04
C ASN A 167 -24.56 14.89 -9.16
N ARG A 168 -23.89 13.94 -9.83
CA ARG A 168 -24.49 13.12 -10.89
C ARG A 168 -25.34 11.96 -10.37
N HIS A 169 -25.10 11.50 -9.15
CA HIS A 169 -25.87 10.42 -8.51
C HIS A 169 -27.07 10.90 -7.70
N GLN A 170 -27.26 12.22 -7.57
CA GLN A 170 -28.39 12.83 -6.87
C GLN A 170 -29.52 13.29 -7.83
N LYS A 171 -29.40 13.01 -9.13
CA LYS A 171 -30.44 13.24 -10.14
C LYS A 171 -30.97 11.90 -10.64
#